data_AF-A0A2V8F5Y5-F1
#
_entry.id   AF-A0A2V8F5Y5-F1
#
_cell.length_a   1.000
_cell.length_b   1.000
_cell.length_c   1.000
_cell.angle_alpha   90.00
_cell.angle_beta   90.00
_cell.angle_gamma   90.00
#
_symmetry.space_group_name_H-M   'P 1'
#
loop_
_entity.id
_entity.type
_entity.pdbx_description
1 polymer ?
#
loop_
_entity_poly.entity_id
_entity_poly.type
_entity_poly.pdbx_seq_one_letter_code
_entity_poly.pdbx_strand_id
1 'polypeptide(L)'
;MATVSDDLGRVAATPAAFLDDAAYARLARLLVDHAVAERTFVPREVDAPYRIWGDNLESTAVQQLKNACKLPVAVSGALMPDAHVGYGLPIGGVLATSEAVIPYAVGVDIACRMKLTVLDLPVSAVMDDQTRLAGALERETRFGIGASFRSRRQHDVMDADWRVTSVTSGLKDRAWAQLGTSGSGNHFVEFGELAVFDDAAGLPRGEYLALLSHSGSRGTGAQIAQHYSRLARELHPELPRELSNLAWLDLSTEAGQEYWAAMELMGRYAAANHALIHAYIARALGVDVLLDIENHHNFAWRERHRLPDGSEAEVIVHRKGATPAGA
;
A
#
# COMPACT_ATOMS: atom_id res chain seq x y z
N MET A 1 39.32 17.91 -33.99
CA MET A 1 38.58 16.64 -34.06
C MET A 1 38.56 16.06 -32.66
N ALA A 2 37.39 15.69 -32.12
CA ALA A 2 37.33 15.00 -30.84
C ALA A 2 38.12 13.69 -30.96
N THR A 3 38.98 13.41 -29.99
CA THR A 3 39.76 12.18 -29.96
C THR A 3 38.98 11.08 -29.26
N VAL A 4 39.31 9.82 -29.54
CA VAL A 4 38.73 8.67 -28.80
C VAL A 4 38.95 8.82 -27.28
N SER A 5 40.05 9.47 -26.86
CA SER A 5 40.31 9.77 -25.46
C SER A 5 39.31 10.77 -24.87
N ASP A 6 38.88 11.77 -25.64
CA ASP A 6 37.89 12.75 -25.19
C ASP A 6 36.51 12.10 -25.03
N ASP A 7 36.14 11.21 -25.96
CA ASP A 7 34.89 10.46 -25.89
C ASP A 7 34.87 9.48 -24.72
N LEU A 8 35.97 8.75 -24.47
CA LEU A 8 36.11 7.91 -23.29
C LEU A 8 36.02 8.72 -21.99
N GLY A 9 36.61 9.92 -21.95
CA GLY A 9 36.49 10.82 -20.80
C GLY A 9 35.05 11.26 -20.52
N ARG A 10 34.27 11.54 -21.57
CA ARG A 10 32.84 11.90 -21.45
C ARG A 10 32.00 10.72 -20.98
N VAL A 11 32.26 9.51 -21.50
CA VAL A 11 31.58 8.29 -21.07
C VAL A 11 31.92 7.97 -19.61
N ALA A 12 33.18 8.13 -19.18
CA ALA A 12 33.56 7.94 -17.78
C ALA A 12 32.93 8.97 -16.83
N ALA A 13 32.81 10.23 -17.24
CA ALA A 13 32.21 11.28 -16.42
C ALA A 13 30.69 11.13 -16.27
N THR A 14 30.00 10.63 -17.30
CA THR A 14 28.53 10.57 -17.33
C THR A 14 28.02 9.27 -17.98
N PRO A 15 28.37 8.08 -17.46
CA PRO A 15 28.15 6.81 -18.17
C PRO A 15 26.66 6.51 -18.41
N ALA A 16 25.77 6.96 -17.52
CA ALA A 16 24.31 6.80 -17.70
C ALA A 16 23.77 7.46 -18.98
N ALA A 17 24.37 8.56 -19.45
CA ALA A 17 23.94 9.26 -20.66
C ALA A 17 24.26 8.50 -21.96
N PHE A 18 25.09 7.45 -21.88
CA PHE A 18 25.57 6.67 -23.01
C PHE A 18 25.02 5.24 -23.04
N LEU A 19 24.00 4.92 -22.22
CA LEU A 19 23.46 3.55 -22.11
C LEU A 19 22.80 3.04 -23.40
N ASP A 20 22.30 3.95 -24.23
CA ASP A 20 21.70 3.68 -25.55
C ASP A 20 22.63 4.06 -26.72
N ASP A 21 23.87 4.47 -26.43
CA ASP A 21 24.85 4.86 -27.46
C ASP A 21 25.36 3.63 -28.23
N ALA A 22 25.32 3.70 -29.56
CA ALA A 22 25.67 2.57 -30.43
C ALA A 22 27.12 2.07 -30.27
N ALA A 23 28.05 2.95 -29.87
CA ALA A 23 29.47 2.62 -29.70
C ALA A 23 29.85 2.37 -28.24
N TYR A 24 29.26 3.13 -27.30
CA TYR A 24 29.70 3.16 -25.91
C TYR A 24 28.77 2.46 -24.92
N ALA A 25 27.58 2.02 -25.32
CA ALA A 25 26.58 1.40 -24.44
C ALA A 25 27.13 0.30 -23.53
N ARG A 26 28.06 -0.53 -24.04
CA ARG A 26 28.66 -1.62 -23.25
C ARG A 26 29.62 -1.11 -22.17
N LEU A 27 30.46 -0.13 -22.50
CA LEU A 27 31.38 0.49 -21.53
C LEU A 27 30.61 1.32 -20.51
N ALA A 28 29.62 2.08 -20.97
CA ALA A 28 28.67 2.81 -20.13
C ALA A 28 28.00 1.90 -19.11
N ARG A 29 27.45 0.74 -19.55
CA ARG A 29 26.90 -0.28 -18.65
C ARG A 29 27.91 -0.77 -17.62
N LEU A 30 29.12 -1.15 -18.05
CA LEU A 30 30.17 -1.60 -17.12
C LEU A 30 30.57 -0.54 -16.10
N LEU A 31 30.62 0.73 -16.49
CA LEU A 31 30.96 1.84 -15.59
C LEU A 31 29.82 2.16 -14.62
N VAL A 32 28.56 2.10 -15.08
CA VAL A 32 27.39 2.21 -14.21
C VAL A 32 27.38 1.04 -13.23
N ASP A 33 27.51 -0.20 -13.70
CA ASP A 33 27.53 -1.42 -12.88
C ASP A 33 28.68 -1.39 -11.87
N HIS A 34 29.86 -0.89 -12.28
CA HIS A 34 31.02 -0.76 -11.39
C HIS A 34 30.82 0.33 -10.34
N ALA A 35 30.36 1.52 -10.74
CA ALA A 35 30.06 2.60 -9.80
C ALA A 35 28.96 2.20 -8.80
N VAL A 36 28.00 1.38 -9.24
CA VAL A 36 26.97 0.79 -8.40
C VAL A 36 27.54 -0.31 -7.50
N ALA A 37 28.45 -1.15 -7.98
CA ALA A 37 29.11 -2.19 -7.19
C ALA A 37 30.08 -1.63 -6.13
N GLU A 38 30.61 -0.42 -6.32
CA GLU A 38 31.42 0.27 -5.31
C GLU A 38 30.57 0.98 -4.24
N ARG A 39 29.24 1.10 -4.44
CA ARG A 39 28.38 1.65 -3.39
C ARG A 39 28.43 0.73 -2.19
N THR A 40 28.83 1.29 -1.06
CA THR A 40 28.76 0.63 0.23
C THR A 40 27.56 1.19 0.97
N PHE A 41 26.68 0.33 1.45
CA PHE A 41 25.59 0.76 2.33
C PHE A 41 26.17 1.36 3.61
N VAL A 42 25.79 2.60 3.88
CA VAL A 42 26.12 3.30 5.13
C VAL A 42 24.82 3.44 5.93
N PRO A 43 24.65 2.73 7.06
CA PRO A 43 23.50 2.91 7.92
C PRO A 43 23.55 4.29 8.59
N ARG A 44 22.44 4.71 9.21
CA ARG A 44 22.46 5.87 10.10
C ARG A 44 23.49 5.66 11.23
N GLU A 45 24.20 6.71 11.59
CA GLU A 45 25.07 6.68 12.79
C GLU A 45 24.25 6.44 14.07
N VAL A 46 23.04 7.00 14.11
CA VAL A 46 22.04 6.79 15.16
C VAL A 46 20.74 6.34 14.52
N ASP A 47 20.28 5.15 14.90
CA ASP A 47 18.99 4.59 14.48
C ASP A 47 17.88 5.63 14.68
N ALA A 48 16.94 5.68 13.73
CA ALA A 48 15.75 6.51 13.87
C ALA A 48 14.99 6.11 15.15
N PRO A 49 14.55 7.08 15.97
CA PRO A 49 13.85 6.76 17.21
C PRO A 49 12.52 6.08 16.91
N TYR A 50 12.18 5.11 17.73
CA TYR A 50 10.93 4.36 17.57
C TYR A 50 10.26 4.07 18.91
N ARG A 51 8.95 3.77 18.85
CA ARG A 51 8.16 3.36 20.01
C ARG A 51 7.44 2.04 19.74
N ILE A 52 7.37 1.19 20.76
CA ILE A 52 6.69 -0.11 20.69
C ILE A 52 5.50 -0.07 21.65
N TRP A 53 4.34 -0.50 21.18
CA TRP A 53 3.14 -0.70 21.98
C TRP A 53 2.83 -2.20 22.04
N GLY A 54 2.54 -2.72 23.23
CA GLY A 54 2.28 -4.13 23.47
C GLY A 54 3.46 -4.86 24.12
N ASP A 55 3.16 -6.02 24.70
CA ASP A 55 4.10 -6.89 25.40
C ASP A 55 4.21 -8.25 24.68
N ASN A 56 5.33 -8.97 24.87
CA ASN A 56 5.57 -10.31 24.30
C ASN A 56 5.42 -10.39 22.75
N LEU A 57 5.77 -9.31 22.05
CA LEU A 57 5.77 -9.28 20.59
C LEU A 57 6.81 -10.25 20.00
N GLU A 58 6.53 -10.76 18.80
CA GLU A 58 7.43 -11.63 18.08
C GLU A 58 8.80 -10.94 17.86
N SER A 59 9.89 -11.59 18.29
CA SER A 59 11.24 -11.01 18.24
C SER A 59 11.67 -10.66 16.81
N THR A 60 11.25 -11.46 15.82
CA THR A 60 11.50 -11.20 14.41
C THR A 60 10.80 -9.93 13.93
N ALA A 61 9.55 -9.69 14.32
CA ALA A 61 8.81 -8.48 13.96
C ALA A 61 9.45 -7.23 14.58
N VAL A 62 9.87 -7.32 15.84
CA VAL A 62 10.64 -6.25 16.51
C VAL A 62 11.96 -5.99 15.76
N GLN A 63 12.66 -7.04 15.33
CA GLN A 63 13.90 -6.89 14.57
C GLN A 63 13.67 -6.25 13.19
N GLN A 64 12.55 -6.53 12.53
CA GLN A 64 12.19 -5.87 11.26
C GLN A 64 12.00 -4.36 11.43
N LEU A 65 11.35 -3.90 12.50
CA LEU A 65 11.25 -2.47 12.79
C LEU A 65 12.63 -1.85 13.07
N LYS A 66 13.47 -2.51 13.89
CA LYS A 66 14.84 -2.05 14.17
C LYS A 66 15.66 -1.91 12.88
N ASN A 67 15.56 -2.89 11.98
CA ASN A 67 16.22 -2.85 10.68
C ASN A 67 15.72 -1.67 9.83
N ALA A 68 14.42 -1.41 9.81
CA ALA A 68 13.85 -0.25 9.11
C ALA A 68 14.36 1.09 9.68
N CYS A 69 14.55 1.18 11.00
CA CYS A 69 15.05 2.39 11.66
C CYS A 69 16.55 2.66 11.41
N LYS A 70 17.30 1.69 10.86
CA LYS A 70 18.72 1.86 10.48
C LYS A 70 18.91 2.53 9.12
N LEU A 71 17.87 2.57 8.29
CA LEU A 71 17.96 3.09 6.94
C LEU A 71 18.30 4.59 6.95
N PRO A 72 19.16 5.09 6.05
CA PRO A 72 19.53 6.51 6.01
C PRO A 72 18.30 7.42 5.87
N VAL A 73 17.28 6.97 5.16
CA VAL A 73 16.02 7.70 4.93
C VAL A 73 15.04 7.66 6.10
N ALA A 74 15.26 6.83 7.12
CA ALA A 74 14.33 6.70 8.25
C ALA A 74 14.34 7.92 9.17
N VAL A 75 13.16 8.37 9.57
CA VAL A 75 12.95 9.53 10.45
C VAL A 75 12.46 9.08 11.83
N SER A 76 11.45 8.22 11.88
CA SER A 76 10.96 7.62 13.12
C SER A 76 10.16 6.34 12.84
N GLY A 77 9.98 5.51 13.88
CA GLY A 77 9.25 4.25 13.77
C GLY A 77 8.22 4.05 14.87
N ALA A 78 7.24 3.18 14.61
CA ALA A 78 6.30 2.72 15.61
C ALA A 78 5.90 1.26 15.35
N LEU A 79 5.65 0.49 16.42
CA LEU A 79 5.18 -0.89 16.36
C LEU A 79 3.88 -1.05 17.14
N MET A 80 2.84 -1.54 16.48
CA MET A 80 1.53 -1.78 17.07
C MET A 80 1.49 -3.12 17.83
N PRO A 81 0.52 -3.31 18.76
CA PRO A 81 0.43 -4.53 19.58
C PRO A 81 0.13 -5.83 18.81
N ASP A 82 -0.40 -5.72 17.60
CA ASP A 82 -0.73 -6.84 16.70
C ASP A 82 0.42 -7.22 15.75
N ALA A 83 1.62 -6.71 16.03
CA ALA A 83 2.75 -6.85 15.13
C ALA A 83 3.20 -8.30 14.94
N HIS A 84 3.46 -8.65 13.69
CA HIS A 84 3.98 -9.96 13.27
C HIS A 84 4.79 -9.84 11.99
N VAL A 85 5.54 -10.89 11.66
CA VAL A 85 6.47 -10.87 10.52
C VAL A 85 5.80 -10.52 9.20
N GLY A 86 6.41 -9.58 8.48
CA GLY A 86 6.03 -9.20 7.12
C GLY A 86 7.22 -9.17 6.15
N TYR A 87 7.04 -8.57 4.97
CA TYR A 87 8.14 -8.26 4.04
C TYR A 87 8.73 -6.87 4.31
N GLY A 88 9.99 -6.78 4.70
CA GLY A 88 10.63 -5.49 5.01
C GLY A 88 10.14 -4.96 6.35
N LEU A 89 9.19 -4.03 6.34
CA LEU A 89 8.49 -3.57 7.54
C LEU A 89 7.55 -4.69 8.07
N PRO A 90 7.46 -4.91 9.40
CA PRO A 90 6.51 -5.88 9.96
C PRO A 90 5.06 -5.41 9.70
N ILE A 91 4.12 -6.35 9.73
CA ILE A 91 2.71 -5.99 9.84
C ILE A 91 2.50 -5.43 11.26
N GLY A 92 1.66 -4.41 11.42
CA GLY A 92 1.60 -3.56 12.62
C GLY A 92 2.72 -2.52 12.69
N GLY A 93 3.52 -2.38 11.63
CA GLY A 93 4.62 -1.42 11.58
C GLY A 93 4.22 -0.06 10.99
N VAL A 94 4.78 1.00 11.56
CA VAL A 94 4.74 2.36 11.01
C VAL A 94 6.17 2.89 10.87
N LEU A 95 6.49 3.47 9.73
CA LEU A 95 7.81 4.04 9.44
C LEU A 95 7.66 5.38 8.71
N ALA A 96 8.13 6.45 9.35
CA ALA A 96 8.30 7.75 8.71
C ALA A 96 9.67 7.82 8.02
N THR A 97 9.70 8.31 6.78
CA THR A 97 10.93 8.52 6.01
C THR A 97 11.00 9.93 5.43
N SER A 98 12.21 10.41 5.17
CA SER A 98 12.46 11.68 4.46
C SER A 98 12.51 11.42 2.96
N GLU A 99 11.61 12.04 2.19
CA GLU A 99 11.59 12.06 0.71
C GLU A 99 11.67 10.70 0.00
N ALA A 100 11.42 9.61 0.72
CA ALA A 100 11.55 8.26 0.20
C ALA A 100 10.28 7.46 0.45
N VAL A 101 9.96 6.55 -0.47
CA VAL A 101 8.86 5.60 -0.34
C VAL A 101 9.38 4.17 -0.48
N ILE A 102 9.00 3.28 0.43
CA ILE A 102 9.43 1.88 0.47
C ILE A 102 8.22 1.00 0.09
N PRO A 103 8.18 0.42 -1.12
CA PRO A 103 6.99 -0.30 -1.58
C PRO A 103 6.55 -1.47 -0.69
N TYR A 104 7.50 -2.20 -0.08
CA TYR A 104 7.16 -3.27 0.88
C TYR A 104 6.79 -2.78 2.28
N ALA A 105 7.11 -1.53 2.63
CA ALA A 105 6.62 -0.87 3.83
C ALA A 105 5.19 -0.35 3.64
N VAL A 106 4.74 -0.12 2.41
CA VAL A 106 3.30 0.04 2.09
C VAL A 106 2.58 -1.30 2.20
N GLY A 107 3.17 -2.35 1.63
CA GLY A 107 2.61 -3.70 1.61
C GLY A 107 2.20 -4.15 0.20
N VAL A 108 2.02 -5.46 0.03
CA VAL A 108 1.70 -6.06 -1.27
C VAL A 108 0.26 -5.82 -1.70
N ASP A 109 -0.67 -5.77 -0.75
CA ASP A 109 -2.04 -5.34 -1.03
C ASP A 109 -2.16 -3.85 -0.70
N ILE A 110 -1.83 -3.03 -1.70
CA ILE A 110 -1.83 -1.56 -1.58
C ILE A 110 -3.25 -1.10 -1.25
N ALA A 111 -3.35 -0.23 -0.25
CA ALA A 111 -4.60 0.33 0.24
C ALA A 111 -5.64 -0.73 0.67
N CYS A 112 -5.17 -1.90 1.11
CA CYS A 112 -6.00 -2.84 1.86
C CYS A 112 -6.69 -2.08 3.01
N ARG A 113 -8.00 -2.28 3.14
CA ARG A 113 -8.88 -1.45 3.93
C ARG A 113 -10.07 -2.20 4.49
N MET A 114 -10.63 -1.60 5.52
CA MET A 114 -11.91 -1.97 6.10
C MET A 114 -12.96 -0.95 5.67
N LYS A 115 -14.15 -1.42 5.32
CA LYS A 115 -15.35 -0.56 5.18
C LYS A 115 -16.48 -1.15 6.01
N LEU A 116 -17.09 -0.31 6.83
CA LEU A 116 -18.29 -0.59 7.61
C LEU A 116 -19.45 0.19 7.00
N THR A 117 -20.60 -0.45 6.84
CA THR A 117 -21.86 0.20 6.44
C THR A 117 -22.97 -0.24 7.37
N VAL A 118 -23.66 0.72 7.96
CA VAL A 118 -24.86 0.50 8.76
C VAL A 118 -26.06 0.50 7.84
N LEU A 119 -26.86 -0.55 7.91
CA LEU A 119 -28.02 -0.76 7.04
C LEU A 119 -29.31 -0.42 7.79
N ASP A 120 -30.30 0.11 7.07
CA ASP A 120 -31.66 0.31 7.60
C ASP A 120 -32.42 -1.03 7.67
N LEU A 121 -31.95 -1.90 8.56
CA LEU A 121 -32.55 -3.18 8.91
C LEU A 121 -32.47 -3.39 10.42
N PRO A 122 -33.50 -4.04 11.02
CA PRO A 122 -33.42 -4.44 12.42
C PRO A 122 -32.21 -5.34 12.67
N VAL A 123 -31.49 -5.09 13.77
CA VAL A 123 -30.32 -5.90 14.17
C VAL A 123 -30.68 -7.40 14.30
N SER A 124 -31.93 -7.71 14.69
CA SER A 124 -32.42 -9.09 14.80
C SER A 124 -32.38 -9.87 13.48
N ALA A 125 -32.30 -9.18 12.33
CA ALA A 125 -32.17 -9.83 11.02
C ALA A 125 -30.92 -10.73 10.91
N VAL A 126 -29.86 -10.47 11.70
CA VAL A 126 -28.68 -11.34 11.76
C VAL A 126 -29.03 -12.77 12.23
N MET A 127 -30.09 -12.92 13.02
CA MET A 127 -30.62 -14.21 13.48
C MET A 127 -31.85 -14.64 12.68
N ASP A 128 -32.76 -13.70 12.41
CA ASP A 128 -34.10 -14.01 11.86
C ASP A 128 -34.10 -14.20 10.34
N ASP A 129 -33.13 -13.63 9.61
CA ASP A 129 -33.13 -13.57 8.13
C ASP A 129 -31.78 -13.99 7.50
N GLN A 130 -31.11 -14.95 8.14
CA GLN A 130 -29.79 -15.45 7.70
C GLN A 130 -29.77 -15.88 6.23
N THR A 131 -30.85 -16.50 5.74
CA THR A 131 -30.96 -16.96 4.35
C THR A 131 -30.88 -15.80 3.36
N ARG A 132 -31.56 -14.68 3.62
CA ARG A 132 -31.52 -13.51 2.73
C ARG A 132 -30.17 -12.82 2.79
N LEU A 133 -29.60 -12.68 3.99
CA LEU A 133 -28.29 -12.08 4.20
C LEU A 133 -27.18 -12.90 3.52
N ALA A 134 -27.12 -14.20 3.77
CA ALA A 134 -26.17 -15.11 3.12
C ALA A 134 -26.35 -15.09 1.59
N GLY A 135 -27.59 -15.13 1.11
CA GLY A 135 -27.87 -15.04 -0.33
C GLY A 135 -27.39 -13.73 -0.95
N ALA A 136 -27.45 -12.60 -0.24
CA ALA A 136 -26.90 -11.33 -0.72
C ALA A 136 -25.37 -11.36 -0.80
N LEU A 137 -24.69 -11.93 0.21
CA LEU A 137 -23.23 -12.12 0.18
C LEU A 137 -22.82 -13.01 -0.99
N GLU A 138 -23.43 -14.19 -1.14
CA GLU A 138 -23.10 -15.14 -2.22
C GLU A 138 -23.30 -14.55 -3.62
N ARG A 139 -24.34 -13.74 -3.82
CA ARG A 139 -24.60 -13.10 -5.11
C ARG A 139 -23.62 -11.97 -5.40
N GLU A 140 -23.34 -11.12 -4.41
CA GLU A 140 -22.70 -9.82 -4.62
C GLU A 140 -21.22 -9.75 -4.20
N THR A 141 -20.68 -10.84 -3.67
CA THR A 141 -19.25 -11.01 -3.37
C THR A 141 -18.62 -12.09 -4.25
N ARG A 142 -17.32 -11.99 -4.49
CA ARG A 142 -16.56 -13.02 -5.21
C ARG A 142 -15.23 -13.22 -4.53
N PHE A 143 -14.97 -14.46 -4.13
CA PHE A 143 -13.73 -14.88 -3.49
C PHE A 143 -12.87 -15.73 -4.42
N GLY A 144 -11.57 -15.76 -4.17
CA GLY A 144 -10.58 -16.51 -4.94
C GLY A 144 -9.68 -15.64 -5.82
N ILE A 145 -8.53 -16.21 -6.16
CA ILE A 145 -7.55 -15.58 -7.06
C ILE A 145 -8.15 -15.55 -8.48
N GLY A 146 -8.15 -14.37 -9.10
CA GLY A 146 -8.68 -14.21 -10.46
C GLY A 146 -10.21 -14.20 -10.54
N ALA A 147 -10.91 -14.20 -9.40
CA ALA A 147 -12.36 -14.10 -9.37
C ALA A 147 -12.84 -12.82 -10.05
N SER A 148 -13.97 -12.92 -10.74
CA SER A 148 -14.60 -11.83 -11.48
C SER A 148 -16.12 -12.02 -11.52
N PHE A 149 -16.83 -10.95 -11.87
CA PHE A 149 -18.25 -11.03 -12.18
C PHE A 149 -18.45 -11.31 -13.68
N ARG A 150 -19.55 -12.00 -14.02
CA ARG A 150 -19.92 -12.27 -15.41
C ARG A 150 -20.07 -10.97 -16.21
N SER A 151 -20.67 -9.95 -15.59
CA SER A 151 -20.74 -8.60 -16.12
C SER A 151 -19.78 -7.72 -15.33
N ARG A 152 -18.90 -7.00 -16.02
CA ARG A 152 -17.99 -6.04 -15.37
C ARG A 152 -18.81 -5.00 -14.61
N ARG A 153 -18.43 -4.74 -13.36
CA ARG A 153 -18.99 -3.63 -12.59
C ARG A 153 -18.34 -2.32 -13.06
N GLN A 154 -19.07 -1.22 -12.93
CA GLN A 154 -18.62 0.11 -13.33
C GLN A 154 -18.47 1.01 -12.09
N HIS A 155 -17.42 1.81 -12.09
CA HIS A 155 -17.18 2.89 -11.14
C HIS A 155 -16.21 3.89 -11.79
N ASP A 156 -16.32 5.17 -11.42
CA ASP A 156 -15.52 6.28 -11.95
C ASP A 156 -14.00 6.08 -11.85
N VAL A 157 -13.53 5.15 -11.01
CA VAL A 157 -12.10 4.83 -10.91
C VAL A 157 -11.58 4.19 -12.20
N MET A 158 -12.46 3.56 -12.99
CA MET A 158 -12.10 3.00 -14.30
C MET A 158 -11.99 4.08 -15.38
N ASP A 159 -12.56 5.26 -15.14
CA ASP A 159 -12.47 6.43 -16.03
C ASP A 159 -11.31 7.35 -15.68
N ALA A 160 -10.64 7.13 -14.53
CA ALA A 160 -9.40 7.80 -14.15
C ALA A 160 -8.28 7.56 -15.18
N ASP A 161 -7.21 8.35 -15.09
CA ASP A 161 -6.03 8.11 -15.91
C ASP A 161 -5.26 6.88 -15.40
N TRP A 162 -5.39 5.77 -16.12
CA TRP A 162 -4.60 4.55 -15.89
C TRP A 162 -3.26 4.59 -16.62
N ARG A 163 -2.96 5.65 -17.38
CA ARG A 163 -1.66 5.82 -18.06
C ARG A 163 -0.66 6.62 -17.22
N VAL A 164 -0.97 6.83 -15.94
CA VAL A 164 -0.05 7.46 -14.97
C VAL A 164 1.31 6.75 -14.92
N THR A 165 1.35 5.45 -15.22
CA THR A 165 2.57 4.70 -15.48
C THR A 165 2.33 3.64 -16.56
N SER A 166 3.40 3.13 -17.18
CA SER A 166 3.30 2.00 -18.11
C SER A 166 2.72 0.74 -17.45
N VAL A 167 3.07 0.51 -16.18
CA VAL A 167 2.61 -0.62 -15.36
C VAL A 167 1.11 -0.55 -15.12
N THR A 168 0.60 0.61 -14.68
CA THR A 168 -0.85 0.79 -14.43
C THR A 168 -1.65 0.66 -15.72
N SER A 169 -1.14 1.18 -16.84
CA SER A 169 -1.81 1.09 -18.15
C SER A 169 -1.99 -0.37 -18.57
N GLY A 170 -0.96 -1.20 -18.41
CA GLY A 170 -1.01 -2.63 -18.73
C GLY A 170 -1.92 -3.45 -17.83
N LEU A 171 -2.35 -2.91 -16.67
CA LEU A 171 -3.16 -3.63 -15.68
C LEU A 171 -4.63 -3.20 -15.63
N LYS A 172 -5.05 -2.17 -16.40
CA LYS A 172 -6.41 -1.62 -16.36
C LYS A 172 -7.50 -2.69 -16.57
N ASP A 173 -7.36 -3.54 -17.59
CA ASP A 173 -8.36 -4.57 -17.89
C ASP A 173 -8.49 -5.62 -16.78
N ARG A 174 -7.37 -5.99 -16.16
CA ARG A 174 -7.36 -6.89 -15.00
C ARG A 174 -8.05 -6.24 -13.82
N ALA A 175 -7.73 -4.98 -13.54
CA ALA A 175 -8.37 -4.23 -12.47
C ALA A 175 -9.90 -4.18 -12.69
N TRP A 176 -10.33 -3.86 -13.91
CA TRP A 176 -11.76 -3.83 -14.22
C TRP A 176 -12.45 -5.19 -14.01
N ALA A 177 -11.80 -6.29 -14.41
CA ALA A 177 -12.36 -7.63 -14.22
C ALA A 177 -12.52 -8.01 -12.73
N GLN A 178 -11.67 -7.48 -11.86
CA GLN A 178 -11.66 -7.76 -10.42
C GLN A 178 -12.43 -6.74 -9.59
N LEU A 179 -12.96 -5.68 -10.21
CA LEU A 179 -13.61 -4.58 -9.52
C LEU A 179 -14.91 -5.04 -8.84
N GLY A 180 -15.02 -4.75 -7.54
CA GLY A 180 -16.11 -5.16 -6.65
C GLY A 180 -16.00 -6.59 -6.11
N THR A 181 -14.85 -7.25 -6.26
CA THR A 181 -14.61 -8.61 -5.73
C THR A 181 -13.95 -8.55 -4.35
N SER A 182 -14.20 -9.56 -3.51
CA SER A 182 -13.69 -9.60 -2.13
C SER A 182 -12.27 -10.14 -2.06
N GLY A 183 -11.99 -11.19 -2.83
CA GLY A 183 -10.64 -11.73 -2.95
C GLY A 183 -10.30 -12.97 -2.17
N SER A 184 -9.08 -13.04 -1.63
CA SER A 184 -8.53 -14.24 -0.98
C SER A 184 -7.60 -13.82 0.15
N GLY A 185 -7.13 -14.79 0.96
CA GLY A 185 -6.29 -14.50 2.11
C GLY A 185 -7.16 -14.15 3.33
N ASN A 186 -6.83 -13.06 4.03
CA ASN A 186 -7.57 -12.58 5.19
C ASN A 186 -8.76 -11.68 4.83
N HIS A 187 -9.19 -11.66 3.56
CA HIS A 187 -10.30 -10.86 3.08
C HIS A 187 -11.64 -11.52 3.39
N PHE A 188 -12.62 -10.72 3.79
CA PHE A 188 -13.96 -11.17 4.15
C PHE A 188 -15.01 -10.10 3.89
N VAL A 189 -16.27 -10.51 3.87
CA VAL A 189 -17.43 -9.64 3.88
C VAL A 189 -18.48 -10.32 4.75
N GLU A 190 -18.90 -9.66 5.82
CA GLU A 190 -19.75 -10.26 6.85
C GLU A 190 -20.76 -9.26 7.40
N PHE A 191 -21.89 -9.79 7.87
CA PHE A 191 -22.83 -9.03 8.68
C PHE A 191 -22.50 -9.22 10.17
N GLY A 192 -22.71 -8.17 10.95
CA GLY A 192 -22.52 -8.21 12.39
C GLY A 192 -23.39 -7.17 13.10
N GLU A 193 -23.44 -7.31 14.42
CA GLU A 193 -24.10 -6.36 15.31
C GLU A 193 -23.14 -5.22 15.65
N LEU A 194 -23.58 -3.97 15.48
CA LEU A 194 -22.84 -2.77 15.85
C LEU A 194 -23.53 -2.10 17.03
N ALA A 195 -22.84 -2.00 18.17
CA ALA A 195 -23.25 -1.19 19.29
C ALA A 195 -22.65 0.22 19.19
N VAL A 196 -23.51 1.24 19.13
CA VAL A 196 -23.13 2.65 19.13
C VAL A 196 -23.37 3.24 20.51
N PHE A 197 -22.31 3.77 21.12
CA PHE A 197 -22.32 4.22 22.51
C PHE A 197 -22.60 5.72 22.69
N ASP A 198 -22.23 6.53 21.71
CA ASP A 198 -22.43 7.98 21.62
C ASP A 198 -22.84 8.38 20.18
N ASP A 199 -23.22 9.64 19.99
CA ASP A 199 -23.69 10.17 18.71
C ASP A 199 -22.59 10.82 17.86
N ALA A 200 -21.30 10.64 18.21
CA ALA A 200 -20.19 11.32 17.53
C ALA A 200 -20.07 10.94 16.05
N ALA A 201 -20.52 9.74 15.69
CA ALA A 201 -20.53 9.25 14.31
C ALA A 201 -21.76 9.70 13.50
N GLY A 202 -22.63 10.55 14.05
CA GLY A 202 -23.87 10.99 13.38
C GLY A 202 -24.97 9.93 13.36
N LEU A 203 -24.82 8.86 14.15
CA LEU A 203 -25.81 7.81 14.33
C LEU A 203 -26.27 7.79 15.79
N PRO A 204 -27.58 7.71 16.10
CA PRO A 204 -28.05 7.64 17.47
C PRO A 204 -27.45 6.46 18.23
N ARG A 205 -27.38 6.58 19.56
CA ARG A 205 -27.02 5.45 20.45
C ARG A 205 -28.01 4.30 20.22
N GLY A 206 -27.50 3.09 19.99
CA GLY A 206 -28.32 1.91 19.74
C GLY A 206 -27.53 0.73 19.20
N GLU A 207 -28.26 -0.32 18.83
CA GLU A 207 -27.75 -1.52 18.17
C GLU A 207 -28.23 -1.54 16.73
N TYR A 208 -27.32 -1.85 15.81
CA TYR A 208 -27.59 -1.78 14.38
C TYR A 208 -27.05 -3.03 13.67
N LEU A 209 -27.69 -3.38 12.55
CA LEU A 209 -27.10 -4.31 11.60
C LEU A 209 -26.03 -3.58 10.78
N ALA A 210 -24.81 -4.10 10.78
CA ALA A 210 -23.73 -3.58 9.99
C ALA A 210 -23.17 -4.63 9.03
N LEU A 211 -22.72 -4.16 7.86
CA LEU A 211 -21.94 -4.90 6.89
C LEU A 211 -20.48 -4.44 7.01
N LEU A 212 -19.58 -5.38 7.30
CA LEU A 212 -18.14 -5.14 7.35
C LEU A 212 -17.47 -5.86 6.18
N SER A 213 -16.58 -5.18 5.48
CA SER A 213 -15.71 -5.83 4.49
C SER A 213 -14.25 -5.49 4.70
N HIS A 214 -13.41 -6.48 4.43
CA HIS A 214 -11.96 -6.39 4.37
C HIS A 214 -11.49 -6.81 2.98
N SER A 215 -10.91 -5.90 2.23
CA SER A 215 -10.36 -6.13 0.90
C SER A 215 -9.35 -5.04 0.54
N GLY A 216 -8.89 -5.03 -0.71
CA GLY A 216 -7.87 -4.10 -1.14
C GLY A 216 -7.83 -3.93 -2.65
N SER A 217 -6.65 -3.62 -3.18
CA SER A 217 -6.43 -3.32 -4.60
C SER A 217 -6.25 -4.57 -5.47
N ARG A 218 -6.53 -5.74 -4.91
CA ARG A 218 -6.61 -7.04 -5.59
C ARG A 218 -5.29 -7.41 -6.28
N GLY A 219 -5.36 -8.25 -7.31
CA GLY A 219 -4.18 -8.72 -8.04
C GLY A 219 -3.45 -7.60 -8.81
N THR A 220 -4.13 -6.49 -9.07
CA THR A 220 -3.55 -5.29 -9.69
C THR A 220 -2.57 -4.61 -8.76
N GLY A 221 -2.97 -4.28 -7.52
CA GLY A 221 -2.07 -3.67 -6.56
C GLY A 221 -0.90 -4.58 -6.17
N ALA A 222 -1.14 -5.89 -6.07
CA ALA A 222 -0.07 -6.86 -5.85
C ALA A 222 1.00 -6.83 -6.95
N GLN A 223 0.62 -6.68 -8.23
CA GLN A 223 1.58 -6.58 -9.33
C GLN A 223 2.34 -5.25 -9.33
N ILE A 224 1.66 -4.15 -8.99
CA ILE A 224 2.31 -2.84 -8.83
C ILE A 224 3.33 -2.91 -7.69
N ALA A 225 2.95 -3.41 -6.52
CA ALA A 225 3.86 -3.57 -5.39
C ALA A 225 5.06 -4.46 -5.76
N GLN A 226 4.84 -5.59 -6.43
CA GLN A 226 5.93 -6.49 -6.85
C GLN A 226 6.87 -5.84 -7.87
N HIS A 227 6.35 -5.06 -8.81
CA HIS A 227 7.16 -4.34 -9.80
C HIS A 227 8.06 -3.32 -9.10
N TYR A 228 7.47 -2.39 -8.33
CA TYR A 228 8.23 -1.30 -7.72
C TYR A 228 9.12 -1.77 -6.56
N SER A 229 8.75 -2.82 -5.82
CA SER A 229 9.66 -3.45 -4.86
C SER A 229 10.87 -4.09 -5.52
N ARG A 230 10.73 -4.62 -6.75
CA ARG A 230 11.85 -5.17 -7.51
C ARG A 230 12.76 -4.05 -8.00
N LEU A 231 12.17 -3.01 -8.60
CA LEU A 231 12.90 -1.83 -9.06
C LEU A 231 13.68 -1.18 -7.91
N ALA A 232 13.06 -1.00 -6.75
CA ALA A 232 13.73 -0.46 -5.57
C ALA A 232 14.97 -1.28 -5.18
N ARG A 233 14.86 -2.62 -5.19
CA ARG A 233 16.02 -3.49 -4.92
C ARG A 233 17.11 -3.41 -5.97
N GLU A 234 16.74 -3.27 -7.24
CA GLU A 234 17.69 -3.10 -8.35
C GLU A 234 18.43 -1.76 -8.26
N LEU A 235 17.79 -0.72 -7.73
CA LEU A 235 18.39 0.59 -7.50
C LEU A 235 19.28 0.66 -6.25
N HIS A 236 19.14 -0.31 -5.34
CA HIS A 236 19.89 -0.40 -4.08
C HIS A 236 20.62 -1.74 -3.89
N PRO A 237 21.51 -2.15 -4.81
CA PRO A 237 22.25 -3.41 -4.69
C PRO A 237 23.29 -3.39 -3.57
N GLU A 238 23.64 -2.21 -3.05
CA GLU A 238 24.51 -2.05 -1.89
C GLU A 238 23.86 -2.52 -0.57
N LEU A 239 22.53 -2.65 -0.53
CA LEU A 239 21.83 -3.04 0.69
C LEU A 239 22.16 -4.49 1.08
N PRO A 240 22.48 -4.74 2.37
CA PRO A 240 22.56 -6.08 2.91
C PRO A 240 21.29 -6.89 2.63
N ARG A 241 21.42 -8.22 2.52
CA ARG A 241 20.31 -9.11 2.16
C ARG A 241 19.11 -8.94 3.09
N GLU A 242 19.35 -8.76 4.38
CA GLU A 242 18.33 -8.53 5.42
C GLU A 242 17.60 -7.18 5.30
N LEU A 243 18.19 -6.21 4.60
CA LEU A 243 17.61 -4.89 4.32
C LEU A 243 17.07 -4.77 2.90
N SER A 244 17.30 -5.75 2.02
CA SER A 244 16.84 -5.69 0.62
C SER A 244 15.34 -5.45 0.48
N ASN A 245 14.50 -5.99 1.36
CA ASN A 245 13.05 -5.74 1.35
C ASN A 245 12.65 -4.35 1.89
N LEU A 246 13.62 -3.56 2.34
CA LEU A 246 13.46 -2.17 2.79
C LEU A 246 14.05 -1.18 1.76
N ALA A 247 14.46 -1.65 0.58
CA ALA A 247 14.87 -0.78 -0.51
C ALA A 247 13.78 0.24 -0.85
N TRP A 248 14.19 1.48 -1.09
CA TRP A 248 13.28 2.61 -1.30
C TRP A 248 13.34 3.14 -2.73
N LEU A 249 12.40 4.02 -3.03
CA LEU A 249 12.40 4.88 -4.20
C LEU A 249 12.40 6.32 -3.69
N ASP A 250 13.34 7.12 -4.16
CA ASP A 250 13.41 8.55 -3.85
C ASP A 250 12.30 9.28 -4.63
N LEU A 251 11.46 10.03 -3.92
CA LEU A 251 10.33 10.74 -4.50
C LEU A 251 10.77 11.86 -5.45
N SER A 252 12.01 12.35 -5.42
CA SER A 252 12.51 13.29 -6.41
C SER A 252 12.78 12.64 -7.78
N THR A 253 12.82 11.31 -7.85
CA THR A 253 13.11 10.55 -9.08
C THR A 253 11.86 10.12 -9.82
N GLU A 254 12.00 9.82 -11.12
CA GLU A 254 10.91 9.28 -11.94
C GLU A 254 10.30 8.01 -11.32
N ALA A 255 11.14 7.05 -10.90
CA ALA A 255 10.67 5.81 -10.29
C ALA A 255 9.85 6.04 -9.01
N GLY A 256 10.27 6.99 -8.16
CA GLY A 256 9.52 7.37 -6.96
C GLY A 256 8.19 8.03 -7.28
N GLN A 257 8.16 8.97 -8.23
CA GLN A 257 6.93 9.63 -8.67
C GLN A 257 5.95 8.66 -9.34
N GLU A 258 6.46 7.75 -10.17
CA GLU A 258 5.65 6.70 -10.78
C GLU A 258 5.01 5.78 -9.73
N TYR A 259 5.80 5.27 -8.77
CA TYR A 259 5.23 4.42 -7.72
C TYR A 259 4.20 5.17 -6.89
N TRP A 260 4.47 6.44 -6.55
CA TRP A 260 3.54 7.27 -5.80
C TRP A 260 2.20 7.42 -6.54
N ALA A 261 2.24 7.76 -7.85
CA ALA A 261 1.04 7.88 -8.67
C ALA A 261 0.28 6.55 -8.81
N ALA A 262 1.00 5.44 -8.97
CA ALA A 262 0.41 4.10 -9.04
C ALA A 262 -0.24 3.69 -7.71
N MET A 263 0.42 3.99 -6.58
CA MET A 263 -0.09 3.75 -5.23
C MET A 263 -1.38 4.53 -4.97
N GLU A 264 -1.40 5.83 -5.31
CA GLU A 264 -2.58 6.70 -5.21
C GLU A 264 -3.77 6.20 -6.06
N LEU A 265 -3.50 5.73 -7.29
CA LEU A 265 -4.52 5.09 -8.12
C LEU A 265 -5.07 3.81 -7.46
N MET A 266 -4.20 2.99 -6.86
CA MET A 266 -4.62 1.79 -6.11
C MET A 266 -5.40 2.13 -4.84
N GLY A 267 -5.09 3.24 -4.18
CA GLY A 267 -5.88 3.82 -3.09
C GLY A 267 -7.34 4.03 -3.49
N ARG A 268 -7.54 4.77 -4.58
CA ARG A 268 -8.88 5.04 -5.15
C ARG A 268 -9.57 3.77 -5.65
N TYR A 269 -8.81 2.85 -6.25
CA TYR A 269 -9.37 1.58 -6.73
C TYR A 269 -9.84 0.68 -5.59
N ALA A 270 -9.07 0.58 -4.49
CA ALA A 270 -9.48 -0.16 -3.32
C ALA A 270 -10.76 0.44 -2.70
N ALA A 271 -10.84 1.78 -2.56
CA ALA A 271 -12.06 2.45 -2.10
C ALA A 271 -13.27 2.11 -2.98
N ALA A 272 -13.13 2.24 -4.30
CA ALA A 272 -14.18 1.88 -5.27
C ALA A 272 -14.60 0.40 -5.19
N ASN A 273 -13.65 -0.50 -4.94
CA ASN A 273 -13.92 -1.92 -4.76
C ASN A 273 -14.88 -2.16 -3.58
N HIS A 274 -14.60 -1.53 -2.43
CA HIS A 274 -15.47 -1.60 -1.26
C HIS A 274 -16.82 -0.90 -1.47
N ALA A 275 -16.82 0.29 -2.08
CA ALA A 275 -18.04 1.01 -2.41
C ALA A 275 -19.02 0.15 -3.24
N LEU A 276 -18.50 -0.58 -4.24
CA LEU A 276 -19.30 -1.49 -5.04
C LEU A 276 -19.79 -2.72 -4.27
N ILE A 277 -18.94 -3.36 -3.44
CA ILE A 277 -19.36 -4.49 -2.61
C ILE A 277 -20.58 -4.08 -1.76
N HIS A 278 -20.46 -2.95 -1.06
CA HIS A 278 -21.49 -2.46 -0.15
C HIS A 278 -22.75 -2.01 -0.89
N ALA A 279 -22.62 -1.23 -1.96
CA ALA A 279 -23.76 -0.74 -2.73
C ALA A 279 -24.55 -1.86 -3.39
N TYR A 280 -23.89 -2.90 -3.91
CA TYR A 280 -24.57 -4.03 -4.52
C TYR A 280 -25.27 -4.91 -3.47
N ILE A 281 -24.66 -5.13 -2.30
CA ILE A 281 -25.30 -5.87 -1.20
C ILE A 281 -26.53 -5.11 -0.69
N ALA A 282 -26.41 -3.82 -0.40
CA ALA A 282 -27.54 -2.99 0.05
C ALA A 282 -28.68 -3.00 -0.98
N ARG A 283 -28.36 -2.87 -2.28
CA ARG A 283 -29.35 -2.98 -3.37
C ARG A 283 -30.00 -4.36 -3.45
N ALA A 284 -29.21 -5.43 -3.31
CA ALA A 284 -29.73 -6.81 -3.36
C ALA A 284 -30.63 -7.13 -2.16
N LEU A 285 -30.44 -6.44 -1.04
CA LEU A 285 -31.34 -6.47 0.11
C LEU A 285 -32.53 -5.51 -0.06
N GLY A 286 -32.40 -4.44 -0.85
CA GLY A 286 -33.45 -3.42 -1.01
C GLY A 286 -33.57 -2.52 0.21
N VAL A 287 -32.44 -2.12 0.78
CA VAL A 287 -32.35 -1.36 2.04
C VAL A 287 -31.49 -0.13 1.87
N ASP A 288 -31.76 0.89 2.69
CA ASP A 288 -30.99 2.12 2.70
C ASP A 288 -29.74 2.00 3.58
N VAL A 289 -28.77 2.87 3.32
CA VAL A 289 -27.53 3.00 4.10
C VAL A 289 -27.69 4.18 5.04
N LEU A 290 -27.57 3.91 6.35
CA LEU A 290 -27.69 4.93 7.40
C LEU A 290 -26.36 5.65 7.64
N LEU A 291 -25.26 4.92 7.55
CA LEU A 291 -23.90 5.40 7.79
C LEU A 291 -22.92 4.49 7.05
N ASP A 292 -21.84 5.06 6.53
CA ASP A 292 -20.66 4.28 6.16
C ASP A 292 -19.36 4.94 6.63
N ILE A 293 -18.38 4.10 6.95
CA ILE A 293 -17.06 4.52 7.43
C ILE A 293 -16.04 3.58 6.80
N GLU A 294 -14.88 4.11 6.39
CA GLU A 294 -13.78 3.30 5.90
C GLU A 294 -12.42 3.84 6.35
N ASN A 295 -11.45 2.93 6.47
CA ASN A 295 -10.06 3.28 6.75
C ASN A 295 -9.13 2.23 6.15
N HIS A 296 -8.00 2.66 5.59
CA HIS A 296 -7.02 1.78 4.96
C HIS A 296 -5.75 1.68 5.80
N HIS A 297 -5.16 0.49 5.82
CA HIS A 297 -4.10 0.13 6.76
C HIS A 297 -2.79 -0.31 6.09
N ASN A 298 -2.73 -0.29 4.76
CA ASN A 298 -1.53 -0.55 3.96
C ASN A 298 -1.30 0.59 2.96
N PHE A 299 -0.63 1.66 3.36
CA PHE A 299 -0.43 2.83 2.50
C PHE A 299 0.75 3.69 2.96
N ALA A 300 1.13 4.66 2.14
CA ALA A 300 2.04 5.73 2.56
C ALA A 300 1.38 7.09 2.35
N TRP A 301 1.55 7.99 3.29
CA TRP A 301 0.96 9.33 3.26
C TRP A 301 2.05 10.39 3.39
N ARG A 302 1.87 11.53 2.72
CA ARG A 302 2.62 12.75 3.01
C ARG A 302 1.98 13.43 4.21
N GLU A 303 2.70 13.52 5.31
CA GLU A 303 2.18 14.09 6.56
C GLU A 303 3.20 15.06 7.15
N ARG A 304 2.72 16.17 7.71
CA ARG A 304 3.55 17.10 8.47
C ARG A 304 3.56 16.67 9.94
N HIS A 305 4.74 16.34 10.46
CA HIS A 305 4.91 15.89 11.84
C HIS A 305 5.96 16.74 12.56
N ARG A 306 5.78 16.87 13.87
CA ARG A 306 6.84 17.33 14.76
C ARG A 306 7.81 16.19 14.98
N LEU A 307 9.06 16.39 14.59
CA LEU A 307 10.13 15.44 14.70
C LEU A 307 10.67 15.36 16.13
N PRO A 308 11.41 14.29 16.48
CA PRO A 308 12.00 14.09 17.80
C PRO A 308 12.94 15.21 18.27
N ASP A 309 13.57 15.92 17.33
CA ASP A 309 14.42 17.09 17.61
C ASP A 309 13.63 18.39 17.84
N GLY A 310 12.29 18.32 17.78
CA GLY A 310 11.37 19.43 17.95
C GLY A 310 11.08 20.23 16.67
N SER A 311 11.76 19.94 15.56
CA SER A 311 11.47 20.56 14.27
C SER A 311 10.15 20.04 13.68
N GLU A 312 9.60 20.75 12.68
CA GLU A 312 8.47 20.25 11.90
C GLU A 312 8.92 19.99 10.47
N ALA A 313 8.58 18.80 9.96
CA ALA A 313 8.92 18.40 8.61
C ALA A 313 7.75 17.68 7.96
N GLU A 314 7.67 17.78 6.63
CA GLU A 314 6.87 16.85 5.85
C GLU A 314 7.65 15.54 5.72
N VAL A 315 6.99 14.42 6.01
CA VAL A 315 7.56 13.08 5.97
C VAL A 315 6.60 12.12 5.25
N ILE A 316 7.16 11.02 4.75
CA ILE A 316 6.39 9.94 4.15
C ILE A 316 6.15 8.88 5.20
N VAL A 317 4.91 8.77 5.67
CA VAL A 317 4.52 7.85 6.72
C VAL A 317 3.97 6.59 6.10
N HIS A 318 4.74 5.50 6.17
CA HIS A 318 4.32 4.16 5.79
C HIS A 318 3.56 3.53 6.94
N ARG A 319 2.38 2.98 6.68
CA ARG A 319 1.66 2.12 7.62
C ARG A 319 1.32 0.81 6.95
N LYS A 320 1.68 -0.29 7.60
CA LYS A 320 1.42 -1.65 7.12
C LYS A 320 0.75 -2.46 8.21
N GLY A 321 -0.52 -2.75 8.02
CA GLY A 321 -1.39 -3.22 9.09
C GLY A 321 -1.52 -2.20 10.22
N ALA A 322 -1.48 -0.91 9.91
CA ALA A 322 -1.71 0.16 10.89
C ALA A 322 -2.50 1.30 10.24
N THR A 323 -3.40 1.93 11.01
CA THR A 323 -4.33 2.95 10.50
C THR A 323 -3.89 4.36 10.90
N PRO A 324 -4.17 5.39 10.08
CA PRO A 324 -4.17 6.77 10.53
C PRO A 324 -5.20 6.96 11.65
N ALA A 325 -4.79 7.69 12.69
CA ALA A 325 -5.61 8.04 13.86
C ALA A 325 -5.43 9.51 14.26
N GLY A 326 -5.04 10.37 13.31
CA GLY A 326 -5.03 11.81 13.49
C GLY A 326 -6.45 12.38 13.51
N ALA A 327 -6.63 13.49 14.22
CA ALA A 327 -7.87 14.27 14.22
C ALA A 327 -8.00 15.13 12.95
#